data_AF-A0A8H3ZBQ1-F1
#
_entry.id   AF-A0A8H3ZBQ1-F1
#
_cell.length_a   1.000
_cell.length_b   1.000
_cell.length_c   1.000
_cell.angle_alpha   90.00
_cell.angle_beta   90.00
_cell.angle_gamma   90.00
#
_symmetry.space_group_name_H-M   'P 1'
#
loop_
_entity.id
_entity.type
_entity.pdbx_description
1 polymer ?
#
loop_
_entity_poly.entity_id
_entity_poly.type
_entity_poly.pdbx_seq_one_letter_code
_entity_poly.pdbx_strand_id
1 'polypeptide(L)'
;MKRHPQHILTQLDARLEAGYSKERIRKELNISRSSIYEIIDNLANWGSHYPPKGWNRKKLGPDYKMDLEQRNRLLEFLEDQPDVYLIEMQQWLYDTYNVKVSLSSISRFLKRAGWTRKKSPSKSGKRNEPFRRSFPRYQHEHVNDAEQLGFLDEAAAKERAADRRYG
;
A
#
# COMPACT_ATOMS: atom_id res chain seq x y z
N MET A 1 7.16 27.69 -6.09
CA MET A 1 8.01 28.78 -5.61
C MET A 1 9.03 29.11 -6.68
N LYS A 2 9.12 30.36 -7.12
CA LYS A 2 10.13 30.78 -8.10
C LYS A 2 11.48 30.85 -7.38
N ARG A 3 12.50 30.18 -7.90
CA ARG A 3 13.84 30.22 -7.31
C ARG A 3 14.49 31.56 -7.63
N HIS A 4 15.02 32.24 -6.61
CA HIS A 4 15.87 33.40 -6.78
C HIS A 4 17.22 33.01 -7.42
N PRO A 5 17.83 33.90 -8.21
CA PRO A 5 19.17 33.70 -8.77
C PRO A 5 20.23 33.49 -7.68
N GLN A 6 21.28 32.74 -7.99
CA GLN A 6 22.32 32.40 -7.01
C GLN A 6 23.02 33.64 -6.42
N HIS A 7 23.29 34.66 -7.23
CA HIS A 7 23.92 35.90 -6.76
C HIS A 7 23.08 36.65 -5.71
N ILE A 8 21.74 36.52 -5.75
CA ILE A 8 20.85 37.09 -4.74
C ILE A 8 20.94 36.31 -3.43
N LEU A 9 21.03 34.98 -3.50
CA LEU A 9 21.15 34.10 -2.34
C LEU A 9 22.47 34.33 -1.62
N THR A 10 23.59 34.39 -2.35
CA THR A 10 24.91 34.70 -1.79
C THR A 10 24.93 36.07 -1.11
N GLN A 11 24.26 37.05 -1.71
CA GLN A 11 24.10 38.39 -1.11
C GLN A 11 23.23 38.41 0.14
N LEU A 12 22.23 37.51 0.23
CA LEU A 12 21.39 37.34 1.41
C LEU A 12 22.18 36.65 2.54
N ASP A 13 22.94 35.60 2.23
CA ASP A 13 23.78 34.88 3.20
C ASP A 13 24.82 35.82 3.83
N ALA A 14 25.57 36.56 3.01
CA ALA A 14 26.57 37.51 3.49
C ALA A 14 25.97 38.60 4.42
N ARG A 15 24.74 39.04 4.15
CA ARG A 15 24.05 40.03 4.99
C ARG A 15 23.51 39.42 6.29
N LEU A 16 23.06 38.16 6.25
CA LEU A 16 22.66 37.43 7.45
C LEU A 16 23.86 37.20 8.37
N GLU A 17 25.01 36.80 7.82
CA GLU A 17 26.28 36.65 8.56
C GLU A 17 26.76 37.98 9.15
N ALA A 18 26.62 39.08 8.41
CA ALA A 18 26.94 40.43 8.90
C ALA A 18 25.91 40.98 9.91
N GLY A 19 24.88 40.21 10.29
CA GLY A 19 23.90 40.60 11.32
C GLY A 19 22.87 41.64 10.89
N TYR A 20 22.64 41.80 9.59
CA TYR A 20 21.66 42.76 9.09
C TYR A 20 20.23 42.36 9.49
N SER A 21 19.39 43.34 9.81
CA SER A 21 17.98 43.07 10.09
C SER A 21 17.26 42.58 8.84
N LYS A 22 16.31 41.65 9.01
CA LYS A 22 15.53 41.07 7.90
C LYS A 22 14.78 42.15 7.10
N GLU A 23 14.35 43.24 7.76
CA GLU A 23 13.72 44.39 7.09
C GLU A 23 14.66 45.18 6.21
N ARG A 24 15.92 45.31 6.61
CA ARG A 24 16.94 45.97 5.79
C ARG A 24 17.25 45.12 4.56
N ILE A 25 17.46 43.81 4.75
CA ILE A 25 17.70 42.84 3.67
C ILE A 25 16.55 42.87 2.64
N ARG A 26 15.30 42.91 3.14
CA ARG A 26 14.09 43.02 2.32
C ARG A 26 14.11 44.24 1.40
N LYS A 27 14.44 45.42 1.94
CA LYS A 27 14.49 46.68 1.18
C LYS A 27 15.64 46.69 0.16
N GLU A 28 16.82 46.22 0.56
CA GLU A 28 18.02 46.26 -0.29
C GLU A 28 17.97 45.23 -1.44
N LEU A 29 17.54 43.99 -1.16
CA LEU A 29 17.51 42.92 -2.16
C LEU A 29 16.17 42.82 -2.91
N ASN A 30 15.19 43.64 -2.54
CA ASN A 30 13.83 43.63 -3.08
C ASN A 30 13.18 42.23 -3.04
N ILE A 31 13.39 41.51 -1.95
CA ILE A 31 12.80 40.17 -1.69
C ILE A 31 11.62 40.34 -0.74
N SER A 32 10.58 39.51 -0.85
CA SER A 32 9.46 39.54 0.09
C SER A 32 9.88 39.08 1.50
N ARG A 33 9.21 39.57 2.57
CA ARG A 33 9.45 39.07 3.94
C ARG A 33 9.29 37.54 3.99
N SER A 34 8.20 37.03 3.42
CA SER A 34 7.89 35.61 3.43
C SER A 34 9.00 34.78 2.80
N SER A 35 9.56 35.21 1.68
CA SER A 35 10.66 34.51 1.02
C SER A 35 11.94 34.52 1.86
N ILE A 36 12.25 35.62 2.56
CA ILE A 36 13.40 35.66 3.50
C ILE A 36 13.20 34.64 4.62
N TYR A 37 12.01 34.61 5.26
CA TYR A 37 11.71 33.64 6.31
C TYR A 37 11.75 32.20 5.81
N GLU A 38 11.16 31.92 4.64
CA GLU A 38 11.20 30.59 4.02
C GLU A 38 12.64 30.17 3.73
N ILE A 39 13.48 31.03 3.14
CA ILE A 39 14.88 30.69 2.84
C ILE A 39 15.65 30.37 4.12
N ILE A 40 15.44 31.14 5.18
CA ILE A 40 16.09 30.91 6.49
C ILE A 40 15.62 29.59 7.11
N ASP A 41 14.31 29.32 7.07
CA ASP A 41 13.73 28.06 7.56
C ASP A 41 14.27 26.87 6.76
N ASN A 42 14.39 27.01 5.43
CA ASN A 42 14.94 25.98 4.56
C ASN A 42 16.42 25.72 4.87
N LEU A 43 17.21 26.77 5.11
CA LEU A 43 18.61 26.65 5.51
C LEU A 43 18.75 25.93 6.86
N ALA A 44 17.89 26.27 7.83
CA ALA A 44 17.89 25.60 9.13
C ALA A 44 17.48 24.12 9.04
N ASN A 45 16.47 23.80 8.24
CA ASN A 45 15.94 22.44 8.14
C ASN A 45 16.77 21.51 7.23
N TRP A 46 17.39 22.05 6.17
CA TRP A 46 18.00 21.22 5.11
C TRP A 46 19.40 21.65 4.70
N GLY A 47 19.97 22.71 5.29
CA GLY A 47 21.27 23.26 4.88
C GLY A 47 21.27 23.82 3.46
N SER A 48 20.09 24.09 2.89
CA SER A 48 19.93 24.60 1.53
C SER A 48 18.85 25.67 1.48
N HIS A 49 19.01 26.71 0.65
CA HIS A 49 18.00 27.77 0.48
C HIS A 49 16.64 27.25 0.00
N TYR A 50 16.60 26.04 -0.55
CA TYR A 50 15.40 25.41 -1.07
C TYR A 50 15.23 23.99 -0.56
N PRO A 51 13.98 23.51 -0.45
CA PRO A 51 13.72 22.13 -0.11
C PRO A 51 14.32 21.15 -1.13
N PRO A 52 14.67 19.92 -0.70
CA PRO A 52 15.17 18.87 -1.59
C PRO A 52 14.24 18.63 -2.77
N LYS A 53 14.80 18.24 -3.91
CA LYS A 53 14.03 17.93 -5.12
C LYS A 53 13.02 16.81 -4.82
N GLY A 54 11.73 17.10 -4.98
CA GLY A 54 10.65 16.15 -4.68
C GLY A 54 9.92 16.41 -3.35
N TRP A 55 10.50 17.23 -2.47
CA TRP A 55 9.79 17.72 -1.29
C TRP A 55 8.64 18.61 -1.73
N ASN A 56 7.43 18.23 -1.34
CA ASN A 56 6.24 19.00 -1.59
C ASN A 56 5.35 18.87 -0.36
N ARG A 57 5.15 19.99 0.34
CA ARG A 57 4.28 20.09 1.52
C ARG A 57 2.85 19.60 1.24
N LYS A 58 2.41 19.59 -0.02
CA LYS A 58 1.12 19.05 -0.51
C LYS A 58 1.15 17.58 -0.96
N LYS A 59 2.33 16.95 -1.07
CA LYS A 59 2.49 15.52 -1.42
C LYS A 59 2.63 14.60 -0.21
N LEU A 60 2.74 15.14 1.01
CA LEU A 60 2.34 14.35 2.16
C LEU A 60 0.83 14.16 2.02
N GLY A 61 0.45 13.05 1.39
CA GLY A 61 -0.91 12.57 1.46
C GLY A 61 -1.32 12.43 2.93
N PRO A 62 -2.61 12.30 3.22
CA PRO A 62 -3.05 12.05 4.59
C PRO A 62 -2.23 10.92 5.18
N ASP A 63 -1.83 11.05 6.45
CA ASP A 63 -1.21 9.96 7.17
C ASP A 63 -2.03 8.70 6.94
N TYR A 64 -1.35 7.64 6.50
CA TYR A 64 -2.01 6.37 6.30
C TYR A 64 -2.70 6.03 7.62
N LYS A 65 -4.01 5.74 7.58
CA LYS A 65 -4.74 5.29 8.77
C LYS A 65 -4.09 4.07 9.43
N MET A 66 -3.30 3.31 8.66
CA MET A 66 -2.45 2.24 9.17
C MET A 66 -1.01 2.75 9.35
N ASP A 67 -0.47 2.57 10.54
CA ASP A 67 0.95 2.79 10.80
C ASP A 67 1.83 1.77 10.06
N LEU A 68 3.15 2.00 10.01
CA LEU A 68 4.13 1.09 9.42
C LEU A 68 4.10 -0.28 10.11
N GLU A 69 4.05 -0.31 11.45
CA GLU A 69 4.00 -1.56 12.20
C GLU A 69 2.76 -2.38 11.82
N GLN A 70 1.58 -1.75 11.84
CA GLN A 70 0.30 -2.39 11.50
C GLN A 70 0.29 -2.95 10.07
N ARG A 71 0.95 -2.26 9.14
CA ARG A 71 1.10 -2.71 7.76
C ARG A 71 1.98 -3.96 7.65
N ASN A 72 3.10 -4.00 8.35
CA ASN A 72 3.98 -5.16 8.35
C ASN A 72 3.28 -6.37 9.00
N ARG A 73 2.61 -6.13 10.13
CA ARG A 73 1.84 -7.15 10.85
C ARG A 73 0.69 -7.71 10.03
N LEU A 74 0.02 -6.88 9.22
CA LEU A 74 -0.98 -7.36 8.27
C LEU A 74 -0.38 -8.26 7.19
N LEU A 75 0.84 -8.00 6.72
CA LEU A 75 1.50 -8.87 5.75
C LEU A 75 1.91 -10.20 6.37
N GLU A 76 2.51 -10.20 7.57
CA GLU A 76 2.82 -11.41 8.35
C GLU A 76 1.56 -12.26 8.54
N PHE A 77 0.46 -11.63 8.95
CA PHE A 77 -0.83 -12.30 9.11
C PHE A 77 -1.33 -12.97 7.81
N LEU A 78 -1.05 -12.37 6.65
CA LEU A 78 -1.42 -12.94 5.34
C LEU A 78 -0.46 -14.01 4.84
N GLU A 79 0.77 -14.09 5.36
CA GLU A 79 1.67 -15.23 5.10
C GLU A 79 1.11 -16.51 5.73
N ASP A 80 0.57 -16.40 6.96
CA ASP A 80 -0.07 -17.51 7.64
C ASP A 80 -1.43 -17.88 7.01
N GLN A 81 -2.20 -16.87 6.58
CA GLN A 81 -3.55 -17.04 6.06
C GLN A 81 -3.77 -16.26 4.74
N PRO A 82 -3.33 -16.79 3.59
CA PRO A 82 -3.33 -16.04 2.32
C PRO A 82 -4.72 -15.83 1.70
N ASP A 83 -5.71 -16.64 2.10
CA ASP A 83 -7.06 -16.68 1.51
C ASP A 83 -8.07 -15.76 2.22
N VAL A 84 -7.61 -14.96 3.18
CA VAL A 84 -8.43 -14.04 3.97
C VAL A 84 -9.08 -12.98 3.09
N TYR A 85 -10.32 -12.63 3.39
CA TYR A 85 -11.11 -11.60 2.74
C TYR A 85 -10.77 -10.20 3.23
N LEU A 86 -11.04 -9.19 2.39
CA LEU A 86 -10.75 -7.80 2.76
C LEU A 86 -11.54 -7.34 4.00
N ILE A 87 -12.74 -7.88 4.20
CA ILE A 87 -13.58 -7.56 5.36
C ILE A 87 -13.03 -8.19 6.65
N GLU A 88 -12.45 -9.39 6.55
CA GLU A 88 -11.78 -10.07 7.65
C GLU A 88 -10.48 -9.33 8.01
N MET A 89 -9.69 -8.88 7.03
CA MET A 89 -8.53 -8.02 7.28
C MET A 89 -8.92 -6.71 7.98
N GLN A 90 -10.04 -6.12 7.59
CA GLN A 90 -10.56 -4.93 8.25
C GLN A 90 -10.95 -5.22 9.70
N GLN A 91 -11.61 -6.35 9.95
CA GLN A 91 -11.97 -6.79 11.29
C GLN A 91 -10.73 -7.07 12.14
N TRP A 92 -9.71 -7.73 11.58
CA TRP A 92 -8.44 -8.00 12.26
C TRP A 92 -7.73 -6.74 12.72
N LEU A 93 -7.63 -5.75 11.83
CA LEU A 93 -7.02 -4.45 12.12
C LEU A 93 -7.79 -3.71 13.22
N TYR A 94 -9.11 -3.85 13.24
CA TYR A 94 -9.94 -3.29 14.28
C TYR A 94 -9.76 -4.03 15.61
N ASP A 95 -9.78 -5.36 15.62
CA ASP A 95 -9.67 -6.15 16.84
C ASP A 95 -8.28 -6.04 17.49
N THR A 96 -7.22 -5.99 16.66
CA THR A 96 -5.83 -6.03 17.13
C THR A 96 -5.30 -4.64 17.47
N TYR A 97 -5.68 -3.62 16.70
CA TYR A 97 -5.11 -2.26 16.81
C TYR A 97 -6.15 -1.17 17.03
N ASN A 98 -7.45 -1.49 17.10
CA ASN A 98 -8.55 -0.53 17.19
C ASN A 98 -8.56 0.49 16.03
N VAL A 99 -8.07 0.09 14.84
CA VAL A 99 -7.98 0.98 13.67
C VAL A 99 -9.10 0.69 12.68
N LYS A 100 -9.94 1.71 12.42
CA LYS A 100 -10.99 1.65 11.40
C LYS A 100 -10.44 2.06 10.02
N VAL A 101 -10.05 1.07 9.23
CA VAL A 101 -9.55 1.23 7.85
C VAL A 101 -10.64 0.86 6.85
N SER A 102 -10.77 1.59 5.73
CA SER A 102 -11.72 1.19 4.67
C SER A 102 -11.18 0.01 3.87
N LEU A 103 -12.08 -0.85 3.34
CA LEU A 103 -11.71 -1.96 2.44
C LEU A 103 -10.86 -1.49 1.24
N SER A 104 -11.19 -0.31 0.70
CA SER A 104 -10.43 0.33 -0.38
C SER A 104 -9.00 0.69 0.02
N SER A 105 -8.77 1.12 1.26
CA SER A 105 -7.44 1.46 1.77
C SER A 105 -6.58 0.20 1.94
N ILE A 106 -7.17 -0.89 2.45
CA ILE A 106 -6.52 -2.20 2.55
C ILE A 106 -6.16 -2.71 1.16
N SER A 107 -7.09 -2.68 0.21
CA SER A 107 -6.83 -3.10 -1.17
C SER A 107 -5.69 -2.32 -1.83
N ARG A 108 -5.67 -0.98 -1.68
CA ARG A 108 -4.58 -0.14 -2.20
C ARG A 108 -3.25 -0.40 -1.49
N PHE A 109 -3.28 -0.69 -0.19
CA PHE A 109 -2.08 -1.07 0.55
C PHE A 109 -1.49 -2.37 -0.01
N LEU A 110 -2.29 -3.43 -0.12
CA LEU A 110 -1.85 -4.72 -0.65
C LEU A 110 -1.26 -4.60 -2.06
N LYS A 111 -1.91 -3.81 -2.94
CA LYS A 111 -1.38 -3.55 -4.29
C LYS A 111 -0.01 -2.87 -4.27
N ARG A 112 0.20 -1.89 -3.37
CA ARG A 112 1.48 -1.20 -3.22
C ARG A 112 2.57 -2.09 -2.60
N ALA A 113 2.17 -2.99 -1.71
CA ALA A 113 3.06 -3.99 -1.11
C ALA A 113 3.41 -5.14 -2.09
N GLY A 114 2.85 -5.16 -3.30
CA GLY A 114 3.08 -6.24 -4.26
C GLY A 114 2.36 -7.54 -3.92
N TRP A 115 1.42 -7.53 -2.96
CA TRP A 115 0.69 -8.74 -2.55
C TRP A 115 -0.31 -9.14 -3.65
N THR A 116 0.01 -10.21 -4.38
CA THR A 116 -0.84 -10.74 -5.44
C THR A 116 -1.48 -12.05 -4.99
N ARG A 117 -2.82 -12.14 -5.09
CA ARG A 117 -3.58 -13.39 -4.82
C ARG A 117 -3.42 -14.37 -5.98
N LYS A 118 -2.24 -14.96 -6.15
CA LYS A 118 -2.11 -16.13 -7.03
C LYS A 118 -2.57 -17.36 -6.27
N LYS A 119 -3.78 -17.83 -6.58
CA LYS A 119 -4.27 -19.13 -6.09
C LYS A 119 -3.32 -20.21 -6.60
N SER A 120 -2.55 -20.82 -5.70
CA SER A 120 -2.12 -22.18 -5.95
C SER A 120 -3.38 -23.04 -5.89
N PRO A 121 -3.74 -23.82 -6.92
CA PRO A 121 -4.91 -24.67 -6.84
C PRO A 121 -4.70 -25.62 -5.65
N SER A 122 -5.48 -25.42 -4.59
CA SER A 122 -5.44 -26.30 -3.44
C SER A 122 -5.78 -27.70 -3.95
N LYS A 123 -4.81 -28.61 -3.95
CA LYS A 123 -5.07 -30.01 -4.25
C LYS A 123 -5.97 -30.50 -3.13
N SER A 124 -7.21 -30.87 -3.45
CA SER A 124 -8.15 -31.41 -2.47
C SER A 124 -7.48 -32.54 -1.69
N GLY A 125 -7.48 -32.45 -0.35
CA GLY A 125 -6.93 -33.49 0.53
C GLY A 125 -7.68 -34.83 0.42
N LYS A 126 -8.83 -34.85 -0.26
CA LYS A 126 -9.61 -36.06 -0.58
C LYS A 126 -9.16 -36.74 -1.87
N ARG A 127 -7.97 -36.41 -2.40
CA ARG A 127 -7.44 -37.05 -3.62
C ARG A 127 -6.96 -38.46 -3.32
N ASN A 128 -7.66 -39.44 -3.86
CA ASN A 128 -7.21 -40.82 -3.95
C ASN A 128 -6.43 -41.00 -5.27
N GLU A 129 -5.11 -40.81 -5.22
CA GLU A 129 -4.24 -40.96 -6.40
C GLU A 129 -4.30 -42.35 -7.05
N PRO A 130 -4.35 -43.47 -6.29
CA PRO A 130 -4.60 -44.79 -6.87
C PRO A 130 -5.86 -44.85 -7.74
N PHE A 131 -6.99 -44.34 -7.23
CA PHE A 131 -8.25 -44.33 -7.97
C PHE A 131 -8.19 -43.42 -9.20
N ARG A 132 -7.58 -42.23 -9.09
CA ARG A 132 -7.40 -41.32 -10.24
C ARG A 132 -6.60 -41.95 -11.37
N ARG A 133 -5.61 -42.77 -11.04
CA ARG A 133 -4.75 -43.44 -12.03
C ARG A 133 -5.48 -44.59 -12.72
N SER A 134 -6.35 -45.32 -12.01
CA SER A 134 -7.10 -46.45 -12.56
C SER A 134 -8.39 -46.04 -13.27
N PHE A 135 -8.97 -44.89 -12.93
CA PHE A 135 -10.28 -44.46 -13.42
C PHE A 135 -10.37 -44.31 -14.96
N PRO A 136 -9.37 -43.76 -15.68
CA PRO A 136 -9.41 -43.72 -17.14
C PRO A 136 -9.46 -45.11 -17.78
N ARG A 137 -8.77 -46.10 -17.18
CA ARG A 137 -8.80 -47.49 -17.65
C ARG A 137 -10.16 -48.12 -17.41
N TYR A 138 -10.73 -47.89 -16.22
CA TYR A 138 -12.09 -48.32 -15.90
C TYR A 138 -13.11 -47.74 -16.89
N GLN A 139 -13.02 -46.44 -17.21
CA GLN A 139 -13.89 -45.80 -18.19
C GLN A 139 -13.73 -46.42 -19.58
N HIS A 140 -12.51 -46.64 -20.05
CA HIS A 140 -12.24 -47.26 -21.35
C HIS A 140 -12.79 -48.69 -21.45
N GLU A 141 -12.84 -49.43 -20.34
CA GLU A 141 -13.37 -50.80 -20.33
C GLU A 141 -14.90 -50.87 -20.32
N HIS A 142 -15.59 -49.82 -19.85
CA HIS A 142 -17.03 -49.87 -19.53
C HIS A 142 -17.88 -48.84 -20.28
N VAL A 143 -17.26 -47.89 -20.98
CA VAL A 143 -17.92 -46.80 -21.70
C VAL A 143 -17.46 -46.85 -23.15
N ASN A 144 -18.35 -47.24 -24.04
CA ASN A 144 -18.05 -47.37 -25.47
C ASN A 144 -18.44 -46.13 -26.27
N ASP A 145 -19.36 -45.32 -25.73
CA ASP A 145 -19.84 -44.09 -26.35
C ASP A 145 -20.10 -43.00 -25.29
N ALA A 146 -19.91 -41.74 -25.66
CA ALA A 146 -20.12 -40.58 -24.82
C ALA A 146 -21.58 -40.45 -24.36
N GLU A 147 -22.55 -40.95 -25.12
CA GLU A 147 -23.97 -40.93 -24.75
C GLU A 147 -24.29 -41.76 -23.50
N GLN A 148 -23.41 -42.68 -23.12
CA GLN A 148 -23.54 -43.49 -21.90
C GLN A 148 -23.12 -42.73 -20.63
N LEU A 149 -22.54 -41.53 -20.78
CA LEU A 149 -22.04 -40.73 -19.67
C LEU A 149 -23.07 -39.68 -19.24
N GLY A 150 -23.67 -39.90 -18.07
CA GLY A 150 -24.44 -38.88 -17.35
C GLY A 150 -23.57 -38.19 -16.31
N PHE A 151 -23.48 -36.85 -16.37
CA PHE A 151 -22.80 -36.05 -15.34
C PHE A 151 -23.83 -35.29 -14.53
N LEU A 152 -23.81 -35.53 -13.22
CA LEU A 152 -24.55 -34.76 -12.23
C LEU A 152 -23.52 -34.19 -11.26
N ASP A 153 -23.47 -32.86 -11.14
CA ASP A 153 -22.65 -32.20 -10.14
C ASP A 153 -23.53 -31.30 -9.29
N GLU A 154 -23.42 -31.46 -7.98
CA GLU A 154 -24.10 -30.60 -7.02
C GLU A 154 -23.24 -29.36 -6.78
N ALA A 155 -23.55 -28.28 -7.48
CA ALA A 155 -22.99 -26.98 -7.16
C ALA A 155 -23.69 -26.43 -5.90
N ALA A 156 -22.99 -26.43 -4.77
CA ALA A 156 -23.48 -25.77 -3.57
C ALA A 156 -23.63 -24.26 -3.83
N ALA A 157 -24.88 -23.76 -3.91
CA ALA A 157 -25.17 -22.34 -3.91
C ALA A 157 -25.02 -21.80 -2.47
N LYS A 158 -23.88 -21.19 -2.15
CA LYS A 158 -23.63 -20.57 -0.84
C LYS A 158 -23.99 -19.08 -0.89
N GLU A 159 -25.00 -18.65 -0.11
CA GLU A 159 -25.42 -17.24 -0.09
C GLU A 159 -24.41 -16.29 0.59
N ARG A 160 -23.51 -16.83 1.42
CA ARG A 160 -22.15 -16.37 1.78
C ARG A 160 -21.45 -17.63 2.31
N ALA A 161 -20.15 -17.87 2.11
CA ALA A 161 -19.46 -18.90 2.88
C ALA A 161 -19.40 -18.42 4.36
N ALA A 162 -20.44 -18.78 5.12
CA ALA A 162 -21.04 -17.99 6.18
C ALA A 162 -20.12 -17.81 7.41
N ASP A 163 -19.86 -16.55 7.76
CA ASP A 163 -19.12 -16.10 8.95
C ASP A 163 -17.64 -16.43 9.08
N ARG A 164 -16.93 -16.64 7.96
CA ARG A 164 -15.47 -16.73 8.04
C ARG A 164 -14.89 -15.43 8.62
N ARG A 165 -13.99 -15.63 9.59
CA ARG A 165 -13.15 -14.59 10.18
C ARG A 165 -11.71 -14.62 9.67
N TYR A 166 -11.18 -15.76 9.19
CA TYR A 166 -9.94 -15.82 8.37
C TYR A 166 -9.83 -17.09 7.47
N GLY A 167 -10.84 -17.96 7.49
CA GLY A 167 -10.83 -19.32 6.93
C GLY A 167 -12.02 -20.12 7.44
#